data_AF-A0A968IRW2-F1
#
_entry.id   AF-A0A968IRW2-F1
#
_cell.length_a   1.000
_cell.length_b   1.000
_cell.length_c   1.000
_cell.angle_alpha   90.00
_cell.angle_beta   90.00
_cell.angle_gamma   90.00
#
_symmetry.space_group_name_H-M   'P 1'
#
loop_
_entity.id
_entity.type
_entity.pdbx_description
1 polymer ?
#
loop_
_entity_poly.entity_id
_entity_poly.type
_entity_poly.pdbx_seq_one_letter_code
_entity_poly.pdbx_strand_id
1 'polypeptide(L)'
;MAKLPPDISETIWRLKRQLADVIDNARSAEFSLFDTFGETERTIVYLDDLQSVAEQATERFSQFSSLQIRTFNVQPHVPGDMLGLVMQSIATTEARLPALEQSIREIRTEWKLP
;
A
#
# COMPACT_ATOMS: atom_id res chain seq x y z
N MET A 1 -25.25 12.41 -10.58
CA MET A 1 -23.99 12.70 -9.86
C MET A 1 -22.89 11.91 -10.53
N ALA A 2 -21.72 12.51 -10.78
CA ALA A 2 -20.58 11.76 -11.28
C ALA A 2 -20.24 10.65 -10.28
N LYS A 3 -20.15 9.42 -10.77
CA LYS A 3 -19.80 8.25 -9.95
C LYS A 3 -18.84 7.40 -10.75
N LEU A 4 -17.86 6.81 -10.06
CA LEU A 4 -17.10 5.71 -10.63
C LEU A 4 -18.05 4.52 -10.84
N PRO A 5 -17.78 3.67 -11.84
CA PRO A 5 -18.41 2.36 -11.93
C PRO A 5 -18.28 1.59 -10.60
N PRO A 6 -19.31 0.83 -10.18
CA PRO A 6 -19.29 0.08 -8.93
C PRO A 6 -18.07 -0.84 -8.80
N ASP A 7 -17.75 -1.60 -9.85
CA ASP A 7 -16.63 -2.55 -9.87
C ASP A 7 -15.27 -1.87 -9.63
N ILE A 8 -15.08 -0.68 -10.22
CA ILE A 8 -13.86 0.11 -10.03
C ILE A 8 -13.79 0.62 -8.58
N SER A 9 -14.92 1.08 -8.03
CA SER A 9 -14.98 1.55 -6.65
C SER A 9 -14.65 0.42 -5.67
N GLU A 10 -15.20 -0.76 -5.87
CA GLU A 10 -14.94 -1.94 -5.05
C GLU A 10 -13.47 -2.38 -5.14
N THR A 11 -12.90 -2.36 -6.35
CA THR A 11 -11.47 -2.65 -6.55
C THR A 11 -10.58 -1.70 -5.76
N ILE A 12 -10.87 -0.39 -5.80
CA ILE A 12 -10.11 0.60 -5.01
C ILE A 12 -10.24 0.31 -3.51
N TRP A 13 -11.45 0.01 -3.02
CA TRP A 13 -11.65 -0.28 -1.60
C TRP A 13 -10.90 -1.53 -1.15
N ARG A 14 -10.92 -2.59 -1.97
CA ARG A 14 -10.13 -3.80 -1.72
C ARG A 14 -8.64 -3.47 -1.65
N LEU A 15 -8.10 -2.76 -2.63
CA LEU A 15 -6.68 -2.40 -2.68
C LEU A 15 -6.27 -1.52 -1.50
N LYS A 16 -7.10 -0.55 -1.11
CA LYS A 16 -6.84 0.28 0.08
C LYS A 16 -6.76 -0.57 1.34
N ARG A 17 -7.62 -1.58 1.49
CA ARG A 17 -7.57 -2.50 2.63
C ARG A 17 -6.25 -3.29 2.63
N GLN A 18 -5.89 -3.88 1.50
CA GLN A 18 -4.64 -4.63 1.39
C GLN A 18 -3.40 -3.76 1.63
N LEU A 19 -3.40 -2.52 1.14
CA LEU A 19 -2.32 -1.57 1.43
C LEU A 19 -2.25 -1.22 2.92
N ALA A 20 -3.40 -1.05 3.59
CA ALA A 20 -3.43 -0.84 5.04
C ALA A 20 -2.87 -2.06 5.79
N ASP A 21 -3.21 -3.27 5.36
CA ASP A 21 -2.66 -4.50 5.93
C ASP A 21 -1.13 -4.59 5.71
N VAL A 22 -0.62 -4.17 4.55
CA VAL A 22 0.83 -4.11 4.28
C VAL A 22 1.53 -3.10 5.20
N ILE A 23 0.95 -1.91 5.40
CA ILE A 23 1.50 -0.90 6.31
C ILE A 23 1.57 -1.46 7.73
N ASP A 24 0.47 -2.04 8.22
CA ASP A 24 0.39 -2.60 9.56
C ASP A 24 1.40 -3.74 9.76
N ASN A 25 1.46 -4.68 8.82
CA ASN A 25 2.40 -5.80 8.88
C ASN A 25 3.86 -5.37 8.82
N ALA A 26 4.21 -4.39 7.98
CA ALA A 26 5.57 -3.87 7.90
C ALA A 26 5.98 -3.21 9.21
N ARG A 27 5.14 -2.35 9.77
CA ARG A 27 5.39 -1.66 11.05
C ARG A 27 5.46 -2.63 12.23
N SER A 28 4.59 -3.64 12.25
CA SER A 28 4.61 -4.68 13.26
C SER A 28 5.91 -5.49 13.19
N ALA A 29 6.34 -5.90 11.99
CA ALA A 29 7.60 -6.63 11.82
C ALA A 29 8.82 -5.76 12.20
N GLU A 30 8.81 -4.48 11.83
CA GLU A 30 9.87 -3.52 12.15
C GLU A 30 10.02 -3.39 13.67
N PHE A 31 8.90 -3.19 14.37
CA PHE A 31 8.87 -3.14 15.82
C PHE A 31 9.35 -4.44 16.46
N SER A 32 8.86 -5.60 16.02
CA SER A 32 9.28 -6.90 16.58
C SER A 32 10.76 -7.18 16.36
N LEU A 33 11.31 -6.80 15.20
CA LEU A 33 12.74 -6.94 14.91
C LEU A 33 13.57 -6.06 15.85
N PHE A 34 13.19 -4.78 15.99
CA PHE A 34 13.88 -3.84 16.86
C PHE A 34 13.78 -4.23 18.34
N ASP A 35 12.60 -4.63 18.82
CA ASP A 35 12.38 -4.99 20.23
C ASP A 35 13.15 -6.26 20.63
N THR A 36 13.27 -7.22 19.71
CA THR A 36 13.93 -8.51 19.98
C THR A 36 15.45 -8.44 19.83
N PHE A 37 15.94 -7.74 18.80
CA PHE A 37 17.36 -7.79 18.41
C PHE A 37 18.08 -6.45 18.52
N GLY A 38 17.34 -5.35 18.70
CA GLY A 38 17.87 -3.99 18.66
C GLY A 38 18.29 -3.56 17.26
N GLU A 39 18.80 -2.33 17.19
CA GLU A 39 19.44 -1.79 16.00
C GLU A 39 20.93 -2.13 16.01
N THR A 40 21.34 -2.92 15.02
CA THR A 40 22.71 -3.42 14.84
C THR A 40 23.10 -3.28 13.38
N GLU A 41 24.38 -3.43 13.05
CA GLU A 41 24.85 -3.40 11.65
C GLU A 41 24.15 -4.43 10.76
N ARG A 42 23.67 -5.54 11.32
CA ARG A 42 22.92 -6.56 10.57
C ARG A 42 21.44 -6.21 10.46
N THR A 43 20.81 -5.72 11.52
CA THR A 43 19.35 -5.47 11.54
C THR A 43 18.97 -4.17 10.86
N ILE A 44 19.86 -3.18 10.78
CA ILE A 44 19.58 -1.87 10.19
C ILE A 44 19.05 -1.96 8.76
N VAL A 45 19.65 -2.82 7.92
CA VAL A 45 19.22 -3.01 6.52
C VAL A 45 17.77 -3.49 6.44
N TYR A 46 17.37 -4.40 7.33
CA TYR A 46 16.02 -4.94 7.36
C TYR A 46 15.01 -3.96 7.96
N LEU A 47 15.42 -3.13 8.93
CA LEU A 47 14.59 -2.04 9.46
C LEU A 47 14.31 -1.01 8.36
N ASP A 48 15.34 -0.60 7.62
CA ASP A 48 15.20 0.32 6.48
C ASP A 48 14.30 -0.28 5.38
N ASP A 49 14.44 -1.57 5.07
CA ASP A 49 13.60 -2.25 4.09
C ASP A 49 12.12 -2.27 4.53
N LEU A 50 11.85 -2.60 5.80
CA LEU A 50 10.49 -2.60 6.35
C LEU A 50 9.88 -1.19 6.37
N GLN A 51 10.67 -0.18 6.73
CA GLN A 51 10.26 1.21 6.65
C GLN A 51 9.91 1.60 5.20
N SER A 52 10.77 1.25 4.24
CA SER A 52 10.54 1.52 2.82
C SER A 52 9.25 0.87 2.31
N VAL A 53 8.97 -0.38 2.71
CA VAL A 53 7.73 -1.08 2.35
C VAL A 53 6.51 -0.33 2.90
N ALA A 54 6.55 0.09 4.16
CA ALA A 54 5.46 0.85 4.79
C ALA A 54 5.22 2.20 4.09
N GLU A 55 6.29 2.92 3.73
CA GLU A 55 6.21 4.19 3.01
C GLU A 55 5.61 4.02 1.61
N GLN A 56 6.09 3.03 0.84
CA GLN A 56 5.55 2.72 -0.48
C GLN A 56 4.06 2.38 -0.44
N ALA A 57 3.62 1.60 0.55
CA ALA A 57 2.22 1.25 0.71
C ALA A 57 1.37 2.48 1.11
N THR A 58 1.91 3.34 1.98
CA THR A 58 1.27 4.60 2.43
C THR A 58 1.07 5.58 1.27
N GLU A 59 2.08 5.74 0.42
CA GLU A 59 2.00 6.62 -0.76
C GLU A 59 0.86 6.18 -1.69
N ARG A 60 0.77 4.88 -1.98
CA ARG A 60 -0.29 4.31 -2.84
C ARG A 60 -1.68 4.46 -2.22
N PHE A 61 -1.81 4.20 -0.92
CA PHE A 61 -3.07 4.38 -0.21
C PHE A 61 -3.55 5.84 -0.28
N SER A 62 -2.62 6.78 -0.10
CA SER A 62 -2.86 8.21 -0.14
C SER A 62 -3.23 8.68 -1.55
N GLN A 63 -2.58 8.11 -2.57
CA GLN A 63 -2.90 8.36 -3.98
C GLN A 63 -4.35 7.97 -4.29
N PHE A 64 -4.79 6.77 -3.89
CA PHE A 64 -6.19 6.35 -4.08
C PHE A 64 -7.17 7.28 -3.38
N SER A 65 -6.89 7.67 -2.14
CA SER A 65 -7.76 8.58 -1.39
C SER A 65 -7.89 9.93 -2.09
N SER A 66 -6.78 10.48 -2.57
CA SER A 66 -6.75 11.73 -3.33
C SER A 66 -7.54 11.64 -4.65
N LEU A 67 -7.36 10.55 -5.39
CA LEU A 67 -8.08 10.31 -6.65
C LEU A 67 -9.59 10.13 -6.44
N GLN A 68 -10.01 9.41 -5.39
CA GLN A 68 -11.42 9.25 -5.02
C GLN A 68 -12.07 10.59 -4.69
N ILE A 69 -11.43 11.41 -3.83
CA ILE A 69 -11.93 12.75 -3.47
C ILE A 69 -12.07 13.62 -4.73
N ARG A 70 -11.03 13.63 -5.58
CA ARG A 70 -11.06 14.39 -6.84
C ARG A 70 -12.22 13.92 -7.72
N THR A 71 -12.47 12.62 -7.80
CA THR A 71 -13.55 12.06 -8.60
C THR A 71 -14.93 12.45 -8.06
N PHE A 72 -15.13 12.43 -6.74
CA PHE A 72 -16.39 12.82 -6.10
C PHE A 72 -16.71 14.31 -6.27
N ASN A 73 -15.68 15.15 -6.40
CA ASN A 73 -15.83 16.59 -6.60
C ASN A 73 -16.11 17.00 -8.05
N VAL A 74 -16.02 16.09 -9.02
CA VAL A 74 -16.36 16.41 -10.42
C VAL A 74 -17.84 16.22 -10.68
N GLN A 75 -18.44 17.11 -11.46
CA GLN A 75 -19.81 17.00 -11.98
C GLN A 75 -19.85 17.48 -13.44
N PRO A 76 -20.79 17.00 -14.27
CA PRO A 76 -21.81 15.99 -13.97
C PRO A 76 -21.33 14.54 -14.17
N HIS A 77 -20.21 14.34 -14.88
CA HIS A 77 -19.63 13.03 -15.18
C HIS A 77 -18.12 13.03 -14.91
N VAL A 78 -17.55 11.86 -14.64
CA VAL A 78 -16.10 11.69 -14.48
C VAL A 78 -15.43 11.82 -15.85
N PRO A 79 -14.40 12.67 -16.03
CA PRO A 79 -13.69 12.79 -17.30
C PRO A 79 -12.92 11.51 -17.64
N GLY A 80 -12.81 11.17 -18.92
CA GLY A 80 -12.10 9.97 -19.38
C GLY A 80 -10.66 9.89 -18.89
N ASP A 81 -9.93 11.01 -18.93
CA ASP A 81 -8.54 11.06 -18.45
C ASP A 81 -8.42 10.77 -16.95
N MET A 82 -9.38 11.21 -16.15
CA MET A 82 -9.42 10.93 -14.71
C MET A 82 -9.69 9.44 -14.46
N LEU A 83 -10.58 8.83 -15.25
CA LEU A 83 -10.81 7.39 -15.20
C LEU A 83 -9.54 6.61 -15.60
N GLY A 84 -8.82 7.08 -16.61
CA GLY A 84 -7.53 6.53 -17.03
C GLY A 84 -6.49 6.56 -15.90
N LEU A 85 -6.37 7.68 -15.19
CA LEU A 85 -5.49 7.79 -14.02
C LEU A 85 -5.86 6.81 -12.90
N VAL A 86 -7.15 6.64 -12.63
CA VAL A 86 -7.64 5.66 -11.64
C VAL A 86 -7.26 4.23 -12.08
N MET A 87 -7.52 3.87 -13.33
CA MET A 87 -7.19 2.54 -13.86
C MET A 87 -5.68 2.26 -13.83
N GLN A 88 -4.85 3.25 -14.15
CA GLN A 88 -3.40 3.14 -14.07
C GLN A 88 -2.92 2.94 -12.62
N SER A 89 -3.50 3.69 -11.66
CA SER A 89 -3.18 3.53 -10.24
C SER A 89 -3.57 2.15 -9.70
N ILE A 90 -4.72 1.61 -10.15
CA ILE A 90 -5.14 0.22 -9.87
C ILE A 90 -4.09 -0.76 -10.40
N ALA A 91 -3.80 -0.73 -11.71
CA ALA A 91 -2.90 -1.70 -12.35
C ALA A 91 -1.49 -1.69 -11.74
N THR A 92 -0.94 -0.49 -11.48
CA THR A 92 0.39 -0.36 -10.89
C THR A 92 0.44 -0.81 -9.43
N THR A 93 -0.64 -0.61 -8.67
CA THR A 93 -0.73 -1.11 -7.29
C THR A 93 -0.86 -2.63 -7.28
N GLU A 94 -1.72 -3.20 -8.11
CA GLU A 94 -1.90 -4.66 -8.21
C GLU A 94 -0.60 -5.38 -8.58
N ALA A 95 0.20 -4.79 -9.48
CA ALA A 95 1.50 -5.34 -9.86
C ALA A 95 2.54 -5.28 -8.73
N ARG A 96 2.45 -4.30 -7.83
CA ARG A 96 3.44 -4.05 -6.78
C ARG A 96 3.12 -4.70 -5.45
N LEU A 97 1.83 -4.82 -5.12
CA LEU A 97 1.35 -5.33 -3.85
C LEU A 97 1.97 -6.70 -3.48
N PRO A 98 2.06 -7.70 -4.38
CA PRO A 98 2.64 -9.00 -4.03
C PRO A 98 4.11 -8.93 -3.62
N ALA A 99 4.88 -8.02 -4.23
CA ALA A 99 6.29 -7.84 -3.91
C ALA A 99 6.48 -7.20 -2.52
N LEU A 100 5.63 -6.23 -2.16
CA LEU A 100 5.65 -5.62 -0.83
C LEU A 100 5.32 -6.63 0.26
N GLU A 101 4.26 -7.42 0.06
CA GLU A 101 3.89 -8.50 0.98
C GLU A 101 4.99 -9.55 1.10
N GLN A 102 5.62 -9.91 -0.02
CA GLN A 102 6.68 -10.91 -0.05
C GLN A 102 7.91 -10.44 0.72
N SER A 103 8.32 -9.18 0.56
CA SER A 103 9.43 -8.59 1.31
C SER A 103 9.23 -8.74 2.82
N ILE A 104 8.02 -8.43 3.33
CA ILE A 104 7.72 -8.58 4.76
C ILE A 104 7.79 -10.05 5.18
N ARG A 105 7.22 -10.97 4.37
CA ARG A 105 7.23 -12.41 4.66
C ARG A 105 8.64 -12.98 4.74
N GLU A 106 9.53 -12.56 3.85
CA GLU A 106 10.93 -13.00 3.83
C GLU A 106 11.65 -12.57 5.11
N ILE A 107 11.50 -11.30 5.51
CA ILE A 107 12.12 -10.77 6.72
C ILE A 107 11.56 -11.46 7.97
N ARG A 108 10.24 -11.64 8.07
CA ARG A 108 9.63 -12.40 9.18
C ARG A 108 10.16 -13.83 9.26
N THR A 109 10.33 -14.50 8.12
CA THR A 109 10.84 -15.87 8.06
C THR A 109 12.31 -15.95 8.45
N GLU A 110 13.14 -15.03 7.96
CA GLU A 110 14.58 -15.00 8.28
C GLU A 110 14.81 -14.80 9.79
N TRP A 111 14.09 -13.85 10.38
CA TRP A 111 14.28 -13.44 11.77
C TRP A 111 13.35 -14.16 12.75
N LYS A 112 12.52 -15.09 12.26
CA LYS A 112 11.51 -15.85 13.05
C LYS A 112 10.59 -14.93 13.86
N LEU A 113 10.17 -13.84 13.25
CA LEU A 113 9.25 -12.87 13.85
C LEU A 113 7.80 -13.40 13.79
N PRO A 114 6.93 -13.00 14.72
CA PRO A 114 5.50 -13.30 14.65
C PRO A 114 4.82 -12.69 13.40
#